data_AF-A0A1T3WFN5-F1
#
_entry.id   AF-A0A1T3WFN5-F1
#
_cell.length_a   1.000
_cell.length_b   1.000
_cell.length_c   1.000
_cell.angle_alpha   90.00
_cell.angle_beta   90.00
_cell.angle_gamma   90.00
#
_symmetry.space_group_name_H-M   'P 1'
#
loop_
_entity.id
_entity.type
_entity.pdbx_description
1 polymer ?
#
loop_
_entity_poly.entity_id
_entity_poly.type
_entity_poly.pdbx_seq_one_letter_code
_entity_poly.pdbx_strand_id
1 'polypeptide(L)'
;MDDALRQAIELLLDPPAHPDVSRGYLDLLQSGTDAPSNSGVIQKAWASRAGSMLYDHAQLLNRRLLSATRPPLDWLGVPPGGIALDVGSGPGNIT
;
A
#
# COMPACT_ATOMS: atom_id res chain seq x y z
N MET A 1 22.33 -2.25 -6.59
CA MET A 1 21.14 -1.38 -6.68
C MET A 1 20.03 -2.26 -7.21
N ASP A 2 19.01 -2.47 -6.38
CA ASP A 2 18.09 -3.61 -6.32
C ASP A 2 17.42 -4.05 -7.63
N ASP A 3 17.45 -5.36 -7.89
CA ASP A 3 16.73 -6.01 -9.00
C ASP A 3 15.22 -5.71 -8.96
N ALA A 4 14.63 -5.61 -7.77
CA ALA A 4 13.22 -5.28 -7.59
C ALA A 4 12.86 -3.89 -8.15
N LEU A 5 13.74 -2.88 -7.96
CA LEU A 5 13.51 -1.54 -8.50
C LEU A 5 13.63 -1.54 -10.03
N ARG A 6 14.58 -2.30 -10.57
CA ARG A 6 14.73 -2.46 -12.03
C ARG A 6 13.49 -3.13 -12.64
N GLN A 7 12.98 -4.21 -12.03
CA GLN A 7 11.76 -4.88 -12.48
C GLN A 7 10.51 -4.00 -12.34
N ALA A 8 10.44 -3.20 -11.28
CA ALA A 8 9.35 -2.24 -11.09
C ALA A 8 9.33 -1.15 -12.19
N ILE A 9 10.50 -0.67 -12.62
CA ILE A 9 10.61 0.32 -13.70
C ILE A 9 10.09 -0.25 -15.01
N GLU A 10 10.43 -1.49 -15.37
CA GLU A 10 9.93 -2.12 -16.61
C GLU A 10 8.39 -2.18 -16.66
N LEU A 11 7.73 -2.43 -15.53
CA LEU A 11 6.26 -2.42 -15.44
C LEU A 11 5.65 -1.01 -15.63
N LEU A 12 6.41 0.05 -15.37
CA LEU A 12 5.99 1.43 -15.58
C LEU A 12 6.29 1.93 -17.00
N LEU A 13 7.27 1.33 -17.69
CA LEU A 13 7.67 1.73 -19.03
C LEU A 13 6.68 1.28 -20.10
N ASP A 14 6.04 0.12 -19.92
CA ASP A 14 5.02 -0.42 -20.82
C ASP A 14 3.68 -0.61 -20.08
N PRO A 15 2.96 0.48 -19.75
CA PRO A 15 1.68 0.36 -19.07
C PRO A 15 0.62 -0.20 -20.04
N PRO A 16 -0.39 -0.94 -19.53
CA PRO A 16 -1.48 -1.44 -20.36
C PRO A 16 -2.19 -0.29 -21.07
N ALA A 17 -2.54 -0.48 -22.35
CA ALA A 17 -3.20 0.55 -23.18
C ALA A 17 -4.53 1.04 -22.58
N HIS A 18 -5.19 0.21 -21.78
CA HIS A 18 -6.45 0.50 -21.10
C HIS A 18 -6.39 0.03 -19.65
N PRO A 19 -5.82 0.83 -18.73
CA PRO A 19 -5.79 0.47 -17.31
C PRO A 19 -7.22 0.51 -16.73
N ASP A 20 -7.59 -0.49 -15.93
CA ASP A 20 -8.85 -0.47 -15.18
C ASP A 20 -8.74 0.53 -14.01
N VAL A 21 -9.35 1.69 -14.21
CA VAL A 21 -9.45 2.75 -13.19
C VAL A 21 -10.83 2.79 -12.53
N SER A 22 -11.73 1.86 -12.84
CA SER A 22 -13.13 1.90 -12.37
C SER A 22 -13.29 1.60 -10.87
N ARG A 23 -12.24 1.07 -10.23
CA ARG A 23 -12.21 0.67 -8.83
C ARG A 23 -11.05 1.32 -8.08
N GLY A 24 -10.67 2.54 -8.47
CA GLY A 24 -9.57 3.26 -7.83
C GLY A 24 -9.91 3.63 -6.38
N TYR A 25 -8.98 3.37 -5.45
CA TYR A 25 -9.12 3.81 -4.06
C TYR A 25 -9.31 5.33 -3.95
N LEU A 26 -8.70 6.09 -4.88
CA LEU A 26 -8.82 7.55 -4.91
C LEU A 26 -10.19 8.03 -5.40
N ASP A 27 -10.99 7.19 -6.07
CA ASP A 27 -12.37 7.53 -6.47
C ASP A 27 -13.31 7.56 -5.25
N LEU A 28 -12.90 6.95 -4.14
CA LEU A 28 -13.57 7.06 -2.84
C LEU A 28 -13.34 8.43 -2.19
N LEU A 29 -12.29 9.14 -2.61
CA LEU A 29 -12.03 10.50 -2.14
C LEU A 29 -12.96 11.42 -2.91
N GLN A 30 -14.02 11.89 -2.26
CA GLN A 30 -14.88 12.93 -2.81
C GLN A 30 -14.00 14.13 -3.22
N SER A 31 -14.30 14.73 -4.37
CA SER A 31 -13.58 15.88 -4.88
C SER A 31 -13.72 17.07 -3.92
N GLY A 32 -12.79 17.20 -2.97
CA GLY A 32 -12.82 18.26 -1.97
C GLY A 32 -11.94 17.91 -0.78
N THR A 33 -10.86 18.64 -0.61
CA THR A 33 -9.95 18.58 0.54
C THR A 33 -10.54 19.22 1.81
N ASP A 34 -11.86 19.18 2.00
CA ASP A 34 -12.53 19.67 3.21
C ASP A 34 -12.40 18.69 4.39
N ALA A 35 -11.38 17.83 4.35
CA ALA A 35 -11.00 17.02 5.50
C ALA A 35 -10.55 17.97 6.63
N PRO A 36 -11.19 17.93 7.82
CA PRO A 36 -10.77 18.75 8.94
C PRO A 36 -9.29 18.50 9.26
N SER A 37 -8.50 19.57 9.34
CA SER A 37 -7.10 19.45 9.77
C SER A 37 -7.04 18.97 11.21
N ASN A 38 -6.71 17.69 11.39
CA ASN A 38 -6.54 17.10 12.71
C ASN A 38 -5.15 17.48 13.24
N SER A 39 -5.08 18.48 14.13
CA SER A 39 -3.84 18.97 14.75
C SER A 39 -3.70 18.59 16.23
N GLY A 40 -4.50 17.62 16.68
CA GLY A 40 -4.55 17.17 18.07
C GLY A 40 -3.23 16.55 18.55
N VAL A 41 -3.12 16.42 19.88
CA VAL A 41 -1.92 15.88 20.54
C VAL A 41 -1.60 14.45 20.06
N ILE A 42 -2.63 13.65 19.82
CA ILE A 42 -2.51 12.30 19.24
C ILE A 42 -1.89 12.37 17.85
N GLN A 43 -2.35 13.26 16.97
CA GLN A 43 -1.78 13.42 15.64
C GLN A 43 -0.30 13.83 15.69
N LYS A 44 0.06 14.74 16.59
CA LYS A 44 1.46 15.15 16.79
C LYS A 44 2.34 14.01 17.30
N ALA A 45 1.82 13.17 18.20
CA ALA A 45 2.53 11.99 18.66
C ALA A 45 2.75 10.99 17.52
N TRP A 46 1.75 10.76 16.66
CA TRP A 46 1.85 9.91 15.47
C TRP A 46 2.81 10.45 14.41
N ALA A 47 2.81 11.76 14.18
CA ALA A 47 3.73 12.44 13.27
C ALA A 47 5.16 12.55 13.84
N SER A 48 5.36 12.24 15.12
CA SER A 48 6.68 12.26 15.74
C SER A 48 7.47 11.00 15.37
N ARG A 49 8.80 11.14 15.31
CA ARG A 49 9.72 10.03 15.05
C ARG A 49 9.54 8.84 16.02
N ALA A 50 9.26 9.12 17.29
CA ALA A 50 9.03 8.08 18.29
C ALA A 50 7.71 7.32 18.06
N GLY A 51 6.65 8.05 17.68
CA GLY A 51 5.36 7.44 17.31
C GLY A 51 5.48 6.57 16.06
N SER A 52 6.19 7.06 15.02
CA SER A 52 6.43 6.28 13.80
C SER A 52 7.21 4.99 14.09
N MET A 53 8.26 5.04 14.91
CA MET A 53 9.03 3.85 15.29
C MET A 53 8.20 2.82 16.08
N LEU A 54 7.35 3.29 17.01
CA LEU A 54 6.46 2.39 17.75
C LEU A 54 5.45 1.71 16.82
N TYR A 55 4.91 2.46 15.86
CA TYR A 55 4.01 1.93 14.85
C TYR A 55 4.68 0.86 13.98
N ASP A 56 5.91 1.11 13.52
CA ASP A 56 6.65 0.16 12.69
C ASP A 56 6.86 -1.17 13.42
N HIS A 57 7.24 -1.13 14.71
CA HIS A 57 7.40 -2.33 15.52
C HIS A 57 6.07 -3.07 15.78
N ALA A 58 5.01 -2.34 16.10
CA ALA A 58 3.69 -2.91 16.29
C ALA A 58 3.19 -3.59 15.01
N GLN A 59 3.40 -2.96 13.84
CA GLN A 59 3.05 -3.52 12.53
C GLN A 59 3.84 -4.79 12.20
N LEU A 60 5.13 -4.83 12.55
CA LEU A 60 5.96 -6.00 12.32
C LEU A 60 5.50 -7.22 13.13
N LEU A 61 5.08 -6.98 14.38
CA LEU A 61 4.48 -8.01 15.24
C LEU A 61 3.10 -8.43 14.73
N ASN A 62 2.28 -7.47 14.32
CA ASN A 62 0.95 -7.69 13.76
C ASN A 62 1.01 -8.55 12.49
N ARG A 63 1.97 -8.29 11.59
CA ARG A 63 2.21 -9.13 10.40
C ARG A 63 2.53 -10.57 10.75
N ARG A 64 3.37 -10.81 11.76
CA ARG A 64 3.68 -12.18 12.19
C ARG A 64 2.43 -12.90 12.68
N LEU A 65 1.62 -12.23 13.51
CA LEU A 65 0.43 -12.80 14.12
C LEU A 65 -0.74 -12.98 13.13
N LEU A 66 -0.94 -12.05 12.21
CA LEU A 66 -2.05 -12.04 11.24
C LEU A 66 -1.66 -12.61 9.87
N SER A 67 -0.42 -13.07 9.68
CA SER A 67 0.00 -13.70 8.42
C SER A 67 -0.90 -14.87 8.00
N ALA A 68 -1.46 -15.59 8.97
CA ALA A 68 -2.40 -16.70 8.76
C ALA A 68 -3.81 -16.26 8.32
N THR A 69 -4.15 -14.98 8.41
CA THR A 69 -5.45 -14.41 8.01
C THR A 69 -5.34 -13.53 6.76
N ARG A 70 -4.26 -13.66 5.98
CA ARG A 70 -4.12 -12.95 4.71
C ARG A 70 -5.30 -13.30 3.80
N PRO A 71 -5.99 -12.31 3.22
CA PRO A 71 -7.05 -12.59 2.26
C PRO A 71 -6.47 -13.34 1.06
N PRO A 72 -7.23 -14.27 0.44
CA PRO A 72 -6.81 -14.94 -0.77
C PRO A 72 -6.42 -13.91 -1.82
N LEU A 73 -5.35 -14.14 -2.60
CA LEU A 73 -4.95 -13.23 -3.69
C LEU A 73 -5.59 -13.61 -5.03
N ASP A 74 -6.35 -14.70 -5.07
CA ASP A 74 -6.99 -15.23 -6.29
C ASP A 74 -7.93 -14.21 -6.96
N TRP A 75 -8.50 -13.27 -6.20
CA TRP A 75 -9.34 -12.20 -6.75
C TRP A 75 -8.57 -11.21 -7.64
N LEU A 76 -7.25 -11.12 -7.51
CA LEU A 76 -6.41 -10.31 -8.39
C LEU A 76 -6.33 -10.90 -9.81
N GLY A 77 -6.62 -12.20 -9.97
CA GLY A 77 -6.63 -12.86 -11.28
C GLY A 77 -5.30 -12.81 -12.01
N VAL A 78 -4.17 -12.81 -11.29
CA VAL A 78 -2.83 -12.75 -11.90
C VAL A 78 -2.58 -14.06 -12.68
N PRO A 79 -2.31 -14.01 -13.99
CA PRO A 79 -2.11 -15.21 -14.79
C PRO A 79 -0.82 -15.94 -14.39
N PRO A 80 -0.68 -17.24 -14.71
CA PRO A 80 0.58 -17.96 -14.50
C PRO A 80 1.76 -17.23 -15.16
N GLY A 81 2.77 -16.88 -14.37
CA GLY A 81 3.92 -16.09 -14.83
C GLY A 81 3.71 -14.57 -14.88
N GLY A 82 2.53 -14.08 -14.50
CA GLY A 82 2.24 -12.66 -14.36
C GLY A 82 3.00 -12.04 -13.17
N ILE A 83 3.36 -10.77 -13.31
CA ILE A 83 4.08 -9.99 -12.29
C ILE A 83 3.15 -8.92 -11.76
N ALA A 84 3.06 -8.80 -10.43
CA ALA A 84 2.34 -7.73 -9.75
C ALA A 84 3.33 -6.83 -9.00
N LEU A 85 3.18 -5.52 -9.15
CA LEU A 85 3.90 -4.51 -8.38
C LEU A 85 2.92 -3.81 -7.44
N ASP A 86 3.19 -3.92 -6.14
CA ASP A 86 2.45 -3.22 -5.10
C ASP A 86 3.23 -1.93 -4.72
N VAL A 87 2.62 -0.76 -4.92
CA VAL A 87 3.25 0.55 -4.69
C VAL A 87 2.51 1.27 -3.57
N GLY A 88 3.27 1.75 -2.57
CA GLY A 88 2.68 2.52 -1.47
C GLY A 88 1.85 1.69 -0.49
N SER A 89 2.12 0.39 -0.42
CA SER A 89 1.40 -0.66 0.33
C SER A 89 1.31 -0.48 1.84
N GLY A 90 1.97 0.54 2.39
CA GLY A 90 2.19 0.69 3.82
C GLY A 90 2.80 -0.60 4.42
N PRO A 91 2.15 -1.27 5.38
CA PRO A 91 2.67 -2.50 5.98
C PRO A 91 2.72 -3.72 5.03
N GLY A 92 2.27 -3.61 3.77
CA GLY A 92 2.48 -4.66 2.76
C GLY A 92 1.47 -5.79 2.86
N ASN A 93 0.27 -5.58 2.29
CA ASN A 93 -0.79 -6.58 2.25
C ASN A 93 -0.79 -7.45 0.98
N ILE A 94 -0.19 -6.98 -0.13
CA ILE A 94 -0.23 -7.73 -1.40
C ILE A 94 1.04 -8.59 -1.61
N THR A 95 2.09 -8.40 -0.79
CA THR A 95 3.32 -9.22 -0.78
C THR A 95 3.59 -9.89 0.58
#